data_AF-A0A967CDY6-F1
#
_entry.id   AF-A0A967CDY6-F1
#
_cell.length_a   1.000
_cell.length_b   1.000
_cell.length_c   1.000
_cell.angle_alpha   90.00
_cell.angle_beta   90.00
_cell.angle_gamma   90.00
#
_symmetry.space_group_name_H-M   'P 1'
#
loop_
_entity.id
_entity.type
_entity.pdbx_description
1 polymer ?
#
loop_
_entity_poly.entity_id
_entity_poly.type
_entity_poly.pdbx_seq_one_letter_code
_entity_poly.pdbx_strand_id
1 'polypeptide(L)'
;GQRLDQDDLEEMLGIDWARHLWQLSIDANDLVRARVNEFSIDCDLKDGELTVAHKARHERSLWDYAEHLQRVYNYGDIEVVQRDDVHEQLGSTSYFGGTLDHRAGHLHPLNLARGLARAAESLGVHIFEHSEVSAIEKVASEHIVRTALGEVRCGDVVVACNGYLNGLLPSADRFQMPINNFMVATAPLDAAVAKRINRDDVAVVDTRFVVNYFHLSRDHRLIFGGGENYTPFFPQSIERVVRPRLEAVYPELKGVGIEYEWGGTLSVTMNRMPKFGRADDGIYYAEGYSGHGVAMANLGGALIAEAILGKPERFDQIAQLKQRAFPGGRWLRWPGLIAGMLFYSMLDRI
;
A
#
# COMPACT_ATOMS: atom_id res chain seq x y z
N GLY A 1 5.91 -0.88 -6.18
CA GLY A 1 5.23 0.44 -6.25
C GLY A 1 3.77 0.31 -6.65
N GLN A 2 3.49 -0.36 -7.76
CA GLN A 2 2.15 -0.86 -8.10
C GLN A 2 1.93 -2.27 -7.53
N ARG A 3 0.67 -2.70 -7.37
CA ARG A 3 0.34 -4.08 -6.94
C ARG A 3 0.55 -5.11 -8.06
N LEU A 4 0.50 -4.68 -9.32
CA LEU A 4 0.73 -5.54 -10.49
C LEU A 4 2.20 -5.56 -10.87
N ASP A 5 2.68 -6.72 -11.30
CA ASP A 5 4.02 -6.89 -11.84
C ASP A 5 4.12 -6.27 -13.24
N GLN A 6 5.32 -5.92 -13.67
CA GLN A 6 5.53 -5.30 -14.98
C GLN A 6 5.07 -6.16 -16.16
N ASP A 7 5.19 -7.49 -16.07
CA ASP A 7 4.71 -8.40 -17.13
C ASP A 7 3.19 -8.27 -17.34
N ASP A 8 2.42 -8.18 -16.26
CA ASP A 8 0.97 -7.97 -16.32
C ASP A 8 0.64 -6.61 -16.95
N LEU A 9 1.39 -5.56 -16.58
CA LEU A 9 1.19 -4.21 -17.12
C LEU A 9 1.54 -4.12 -18.60
N GLU A 10 2.55 -4.86 -19.05
CA GLU A 10 2.92 -4.98 -20.46
C GLU A 10 1.79 -5.62 -21.27
N GLU A 11 1.22 -6.72 -20.78
CA GLU A 11 0.08 -7.37 -21.44
C GLU A 11 -1.14 -6.45 -21.47
N MET A 12 -1.41 -5.74 -20.36
CA MET A 12 -2.60 -4.92 -20.21
C MET A 12 -2.54 -3.60 -20.99
N LEU A 13 -1.38 -2.95 -21.06
CA LEU A 13 -1.24 -1.55 -21.49
C LEU A 13 -0.17 -1.35 -22.58
N GLY A 14 0.65 -2.36 -22.85
CA GLY A 14 1.83 -2.26 -23.73
C GLY A 14 3.07 -1.73 -23.01
N ILE A 15 4.24 -2.09 -23.56
CA ILE A 15 5.56 -1.85 -22.94
C ILE A 15 5.85 -0.38 -22.62
N ASP A 16 5.44 0.55 -23.47
CA ASP A 16 5.72 1.98 -23.25
C ASP A 16 4.97 2.52 -22.03
N TRP A 17 3.72 2.09 -21.86
CA TRP A 17 2.91 2.43 -20.68
C TRP A 17 3.41 1.72 -19.42
N ALA A 18 3.81 0.46 -19.53
CA ALA A 18 4.40 -0.27 -18.41
C ALA A 18 5.68 0.43 -17.90
N ARG A 19 6.61 0.79 -18.80
CA ARG A 19 7.80 1.60 -18.48
C ARG A 19 7.49 2.93 -17.82
N HIS A 20 6.45 3.61 -18.30
CA HIS A 20 6.03 4.86 -17.68
C HIS A 20 5.51 4.64 -16.25
N LEU A 21 4.68 3.63 -16.01
CA LEU A 21 4.19 3.27 -14.67
C LEU A 21 5.30 2.78 -13.74
N TRP A 22 6.31 2.11 -14.29
CA TRP A 22 7.53 1.75 -13.58
C TRP A 22 8.28 2.99 -13.10
N GLN A 23 8.52 3.95 -14.00
CA GLN A 23 9.18 5.20 -13.66
C GLN A 23 8.38 6.00 -12.61
N LEU A 24 7.05 6.05 -12.72
CA LEU A 24 6.22 6.68 -11.68
C LEU A 24 6.34 5.98 -10.32
N SER A 25 6.48 4.66 -10.30
CA SER A 25 6.69 3.90 -9.06
C SER A 25 8.04 4.24 -8.41
N ILE A 26 9.07 4.39 -9.24
CA ILE A 26 10.40 4.88 -8.82
C ILE A 26 10.28 6.30 -8.26
N ASP A 27 9.65 7.22 -9.00
CA ASP A 27 9.47 8.61 -8.58
C ASP A 27 8.71 8.70 -7.25
N ALA A 28 7.76 7.80 -6.99
CA ALA A 28 7.00 7.77 -5.75
C ALA A 28 7.90 7.44 -4.54
N ASN A 29 8.80 6.47 -4.68
CA ASN A 29 9.76 6.09 -3.64
C ASN A 29 10.75 7.25 -3.39
N ASP A 30 11.31 7.81 -4.46
CA ASP A 30 12.26 8.92 -4.36
C ASP A 30 11.62 10.15 -3.69
N LEU A 31 10.36 10.46 -4.02
CA LEU A 31 9.63 11.58 -3.43
C LEU A 31 9.42 11.41 -1.92
N VAL A 32 9.10 10.21 -1.44
CA VAL A 32 9.00 9.94 0.00
C VAL A 32 10.34 10.20 0.68
N ARG A 33 11.43 9.65 0.13
CA ARG A 33 12.79 9.83 0.66
C ARG A 33 13.20 11.29 0.68
N ALA A 34 12.92 12.02 -0.40
CA ALA A 34 13.20 13.45 -0.51
C ALA A 34 12.47 14.25 0.57
N ARG A 35 11.17 14.00 0.79
CA ARG A 35 10.37 14.67 1.84
C ARG A 35 10.86 14.32 3.25
N VAL A 36 11.19 13.05 3.49
CA VAL A 36 11.75 12.61 4.77
C VAL A 36 13.04 13.38 5.08
N ASN A 37 13.92 13.51 4.10
CA ASN A 37 15.17 14.25 4.24
C ASN A 37 14.93 15.76 4.42
N GLU A 38 14.16 16.38 3.50
CA GLU A 38 13.87 17.82 3.48
C GLU A 38 13.28 18.31 4.82
N PHE A 39 12.32 17.57 5.37
CA PHE A 39 11.62 17.95 6.60
C PHE A 39 12.14 17.22 7.85
N SER A 40 13.24 16.47 7.72
CA SER A 40 13.85 15.70 8.83
C SER A 40 12.84 14.84 9.59
N ILE A 41 12.03 14.09 8.85
CA ILE A 41 10.95 13.29 9.42
C ILE A 41 11.52 12.00 10.03
N ASP A 42 11.46 11.87 11.35
CA ASP A 42 11.85 10.64 12.04
C ASP A 42 10.77 9.55 11.88
N CYS A 43 10.81 8.84 10.77
CA CYS A 43 9.90 7.75 10.44
C CYS A 43 10.58 6.39 10.27
N ASP A 44 11.78 6.20 10.81
CA ASP A 44 12.48 4.91 10.74
C ASP A 44 12.60 4.34 9.31
N LEU A 45 12.90 5.22 8.35
CA LEU A 45 13.06 4.85 6.95
C LEU A 45 14.28 3.94 6.76
N LYS A 46 14.07 2.77 6.16
CA LYS A 46 15.09 1.76 5.86
C LYS A 46 14.94 1.24 4.43
N ASP A 47 16.03 0.76 3.88
CA ASP A 47 16.13 0.23 2.53
C ASP A 47 15.92 -1.28 2.49
N GLY A 48 15.54 -1.78 1.32
CA GLY A 48 15.39 -3.20 1.05
C GLY A 48 13.97 -3.70 1.23
N GLU A 49 13.49 -4.41 0.22
CA GLU A 49 12.33 -5.30 0.28
C GLU A 49 12.69 -6.67 -0.30
N LEU A 50 12.51 -7.70 0.51
CA LEU A 50 12.66 -9.09 0.11
C LEU A 50 11.28 -9.69 -0.20
N THR A 51 11.02 -9.95 -1.49
CA THR A 51 9.85 -10.71 -1.91
C THR A 51 10.17 -12.19 -1.92
N VAL A 52 9.44 -13.01 -1.17
CA VAL A 52 9.74 -14.44 -0.97
C VAL A 52 8.66 -15.40 -1.48
N ALA A 53 9.10 -16.47 -2.12
CA ALA A 53 8.23 -17.52 -2.63
C ALA A 53 7.71 -18.41 -1.50
N HIS A 54 6.39 -18.40 -1.26
CA HIS A 54 5.75 -19.26 -0.25
C HIS A 54 5.58 -20.72 -0.70
N LYS A 55 5.80 -21.01 -2.00
CA LYS A 55 5.79 -22.35 -2.61
C LYS A 55 6.94 -22.44 -3.58
N ALA A 56 7.58 -23.61 -3.68
CA ALA A 56 8.66 -23.88 -4.63
C ALA A 56 8.30 -23.48 -6.07
N ARG A 57 7.05 -23.76 -6.51
CA ARG A 57 6.59 -23.41 -7.85
C ARG A 57 6.57 -21.91 -8.18
N HIS A 58 6.67 -21.02 -7.19
CA HIS A 58 6.72 -19.56 -7.38
C HIS A 58 8.15 -18.99 -7.36
N GLU A 59 9.17 -19.79 -7.01
CA GLU A 59 10.55 -19.27 -6.91
C GLU A 59 11.06 -18.81 -8.28
N ARG A 60 10.82 -19.64 -9.32
CA ARG A 60 11.30 -19.36 -10.67
C ARG A 60 10.67 -18.11 -11.26
N SER A 61 9.36 -17.88 -11.03
CA SER A 61 8.68 -16.68 -11.51
C SER A 61 9.22 -15.40 -10.88
N LEU A 62 9.61 -15.43 -9.59
CA LEU A 62 10.26 -14.27 -8.96
C LEU A 62 11.62 -13.98 -9.61
N TRP A 63 12.40 -15.01 -9.89
CA TRP A 63 13.71 -14.83 -10.53
C TRP A 63 13.59 -14.35 -11.97
N ASP A 64 12.70 -14.95 -12.75
CA ASP A 64 12.42 -14.51 -14.12
C ASP A 64 11.96 -13.04 -14.14
N TYR A 65 11.17 -12.62 -13.15
CA TYR A 65 10.74 -11.23 -12.99
C TYR A 65 11.91 -10.27 -12.71
N ALA A 66 12.81 -10.61 -11.79
CA ALA A 66 14.01 -9.79 -11.53
C ALA A 66 14.91 -9.70 -12.76
N GLU A 67 15.17 -10.81 -13.44
CA GLU A 67 15.93 -10.84 -14.69
C GLU A 67 15.26 -9.99 -15.79
N HIS A 68 13.93 -10.00 -15.85
CA HIS A 68 13.15 -9.17 -16.77
C HIS A 68 13.29 -7.68 -16.46
N LEU A 69 13.14 -7.27 -15.20
CA LEU A 69 13.36 -5.87 -14.78
C LEU A 69 14.78 -5.39 -15.11
N GLN A 70 15.79 -6.22 -14.85
CA GLN A 70 17.18 -5.92 -15.21
C GLN A 70 17.35 -5.72 -16.73
N ARG A 71 16.80 -6.63 -17.54
CA ARG A 71 16.99 -6.62 -19.00
C ARG A 71 16.14 -5.58 -19.74
N VAL A 72 14.88 -5.42 -19.37
CA VAL A 72 13.87 -4.67 -20.14
C VAL A 72 13.67 -3.26 -19.60
N TYR A 73 13.84 -3.08 -18.29
CA TYR A 73 13.69 -1.80 -17.58
C TYR A 73 15.04 -1.20 -17.15
N ASN A 74 16.16 -1.89 -17.41
CA ASN A 74 17.49 -1.49 -16.97
C ASN A 74 17.56 -1.22 -15.45
N TYR A 75 16.84 -2.04 -14.67
CA TYR A 75 16.72 -1.89 -13.24
C TYR A 75 17.71 -2.82 -12.53
N GLY A 76 18.88 -2.27 -12.18
CA GLY A 76 19.98 -3.01 -11.53
C GLY A 76 19.87 -3.14 -10.01
N ASP A 77 18.87 -2.50 -9.38
CA ASP A 77 18.70 -2.49 -7.92
C ASP A 77 17.91 -3.70 -7.39
N ILE A 78 17.50 -4.63 -8.27
CA ILE A 78 16.85 -5.89 -7.90
C ILE A 78 17.79 -7.05 -8.15
N GLU A 79 17.87 -7.98 -7.20
CA GLU A 79 18.65 -9.20 -7.35
C GLU A 79 17.85 -10.46 -6.97
N VAL A 80 18.27 -11.58 -7.55
CA VAL A 80 17.77 -12.92 -7.22
C VAL A 80 18.40 -13.40 -5.93
N VAL A 81 17.57 -13.86 -5.00
CA VAL A 81 18.01 -14.48 -3.73
C VAL A 81 17.67 -15.97 -3.76
N GLN A 82 18.69 -16.81 -3.60
CA GLN A 82 18.52 -18.26 -3.60
C GLN A 82 17.85 -18.73 -2.30
N ARG A 83 17.34 -19.96 -2.32
CA ARG A 83 16.62 -20.54 -1.18
C ARG A 83 17.43 -20.50 0.12
N ASP A 84 18.67 -20.99 0.08
CA ASP A 84 19.52 -21.08 1.26
C ASP A 84 19.88 -19.69 1.79
N ASP A 85 20.07 -18.72 0.89
CA ASP A 85 20.30 -17.31 1.26
C ASP A 85 19.07 -16.70 1.93
N VAL A 86 17.85 -16.98 1.43
CA VAL A 86 16.61 -16.56 2.11
C VAL A 86 16.50 -17.18 3.50
N HIS A 87 16.88 -18.46 3.66
CA HIS A 87 16.85 -19.12 4.97
C HIS A 87 17.84 -18.51 5.94
N GLU A 88 19.02 -18.10 5.46
CA GLU A 88 20.02 -17.41 6.27
C GLU A 88 19.57 -15.98 6.62
N GLN A 89 19.05 -15.23 5.65
CA GLN A 89 18.57 -13.86 5.84
C GLN A 89 17.40 -13.77 6.83
N LEU A 90 16.47 -14.73 6.73
CA LEU A 90 15.24 -14.72 7.53
C LEU A 90 15.28 -15.69 8.71
N GLY A 91 16.30 -16.53 8.89
CA GLY A 91 16.29 -17.55 9.95
C GLY A 91 15.07 -18.48 9.89
N SER A 92 14.51 -18.70 8.70
CA SER A 92 13.27 -19.45 8.49
C SER A 92 13.35 -20.32 7.23
N THR A 93 12.90 -21.56 7.35
CA THR A 93 12.83 -22.51 6.22
C THR A 93 11.50 -22.45 5.47
N SER A 94 10.62 -21.50 5.80
CA SER A 94 9.24 -21.44 5.28
C SER A 94 9.13 -20.96 3.83
N TYR A 95 10.24 -20.55 3.21
CA TYR A 95 10.28 -19.96 1.87
C TYR A 95 11.26 -20.71 0.94
N PHE A 96 11.12 -20.49 -0.37
CA PHE A 96 11.84 -21.28 -1.39
C PHE A 96 12.83 -20.46 -2.25
N GLY A 97 12.99 -19.17 -1.95
CA GLY A 97 13.78 -18.23 -2.74
C GLY A 97 13.05 -16.91 -2.85
N GLY A 98 13.67 -15.90 -3.45
CA GLY A 98 13.06 -14.58 -3.55
C GLY A 98 13.81 -13.60 -4.43
N THR A 99 13.42 -12.33 -4.32
CA THR A 99 14.09 -11.19 -4.92
C THR A 99 14.28 -10.11 -3.87
N LEU A 100 15.45 -9.46 -3.87
CA LEU A 100 15.74 -8.33 -3.01
C LEU A 100 15.81 -7.07 -3.86
N ASP A 101 14.91 -6.13 -3.61
CA ASP A 101 14.93 -4.78 -4.21
C ASP A 101 15.56 -3.80 -3.22
N HIS A 102 16.77 -3.34 -3.52
CA HIS A 102 17.57 -2.44 -2.70
C HIS A 102 17.02 -1.01 -2.65
N ARG A 103 16.19 -0.62 -3.61
CA ARG A 103 15.61 0.72 -3.69
C ARG A 103 14.23 0.81 -3.03
N ALA A 104 13.55 -0.33 -2.91
CA ALA A 104 12.40 -0.50 -2.04
C ALA A 104 12.79 -0.31 -0.56
N GLY A 105 11.83 -0.45 0.35
CA GLY A 105 12.08 -0.22 1.76
C GLY A 105 10.82 -0.16 2.61
N HIS A 106 11.03 0.09 3.90
CA HIS A 106 9.97 0.28 4.87
C HIS A 106 10.23 1.49 5.76
N LEU A 107 9.18 1.91 6.46
CA LEU A 107 9.19 3.04 7.37
C LEU A 107 8.00 2.91 8.33
N HIS A 108 7.98 3.73 9.37
CA HIS A 108 6.86 3.90 10.28
C HIS A 108 5.81 4.85 9.67
N PRO A 109 4.68 4.35 9.12
CA PRO A 109 3.78 5.16 8.28
C PRO A 109 3.06 6.28 9.06
N LEU A 110 2.70 6.03 10.33
CA LEU A 110 2.10 7.06 11.17
C LEU A 110 3.08 8.21 11.49
N ASN A 111 4.36 7.92 11.67
CA ASN A 111 5.36 8.96 11.90
C ASN A 111 5.63 9.75 10.62
N LEU A 112 5.63 9.09 9.46
CA LEU A 112 5.65 9.78 8.16
C LEU A 112 4.46 10.73 8.03
N ALA A 113 3.23 10.25 8.25
CA ALA A 113 2.02 11.08 8.15
C ALA A 113 2.06 12.29 9.11
N ARG A 114 2.45 12.08 10.37
CA ARG A 114 2.61 13.16 11.36
C ARG A 114 3.73 14.13 10.98
N GLY A 115 4.83 13.64 10.42
CA GLY A 115 5.93 14.46 9.92
C GLY A 115 5.50 15.34 8.76
N LEU A 116 4.78 14.78 7.79
CA LEU A 116 4.21 15.51 6.66
C LEU A 116 3.17 16.55 7.12
N ALA A 117 2.34 16.23 8.12
CA ALA A 117 1.41 17.19 8.71
C ALA A 117 2.13 18.40 9.32
N ARG A 118 3.16 18.16 10.15
CA ARG A 118 3.99 19.24 10.73
C ARG A 118 4.70 20.06 9.66
N ALA A 119 5.21 19.40 8.62
CA ALA A 119 5.83 20.08 7.48
C ALA A 119 4.82 21.00 6.78
N ALA A 120 3.61 20.50 6.51
CA ALA A 120 2.55 21.29 5.89
C ALA A 120 2.16 22.50 6.76
N GLU A 121 1.98 22.33 8.08
CA GLU A 121 1.70 23.44 9.00
C GLU A 121 2.81 24.48 9.02
N SER A 122 4.08 24.05 8.98
CA SER A 122 5.23 24.97 8.90
C SER A 122 5.25 25.81 7.62
N LEU A 123 4.55 25.35 6.57
CA LEU A 123 4.37 26.04 5.29
C LEU A 123 3.05 26.82 5.23
N GLY A 124 2.32 26.92 6.35
CA GLY A 124 1.08 27.70 6.46
C GLY A 124 -0.20 26.94 6.14
N VAL A 125 -0.17 25.61 5.99
CA VAL A 125 -1.39 24.80 5.86
C VAL A 125 -2.10 24.74 7.21
N HIS A 126 -3.43 24.86 7.20
CA HIS A 126 -4.25 24.65 8.39
C HIS A 126 -4.86 23.25 8.37
N ILE A 127 -4.66 22.50 9.46
CA ILE A 127 -5.21 21.15 9.63
C ILE A 127 -6.36 21.21 10.65
N PHE A 128 -7.53 20.73 10.25
CA PHE A 128 -8.72 20.66 11.12
C PHE A 128 -9.06 19.20 11.38
N GLU A 129 -8.69 18.70 12.57
CA GLU A 129 -9.07 17.36 13.03
C GLU A 129 -10.51 17.35 13.57
N HIS A 130 -11.09 16.16 13.75
CA HIS A 130 -12.46 15.96 14.25
C HIS A 130 -13.55 16.77 13.50
N SER A 131 -13.30 17.05 12.22
CA SER A 131 -14.14 17.90 11.35
C SER A 131 -14.62 17.10 10.15
N GLU A 132 -15.44 16.07 10.40
CA GLU A 132 -15.94 15.18 9.35
C GLU A 132 -16.72 15.97 8.28
N VAL A 133 -16.32 15.79 7.03
CA VAL A 133 -17.00 16.38 5.87
C VAL A 133 -18.23 15.54 5.55
N SER A 134 -19.41 16.15 5.59
CA SER A 134 -20.68 15.49 5.31
C SER A 134 -21.19 15.73 3.88
N ALA A 135 -20.74 16.80 3.22
CA ALA A 135 -21.16 17.13 1.87
C ALA A 135 -20.16 18.02 1.13
N ILE A 136 -20.12 17.88 -0.20
CA ILE A 136 -19.41 18.77 -1.13
C ILE A 136 -20.43 19.24 -2.17
N GLU A 137 -20.67 20.53 -2.24
CA GLU A 137 -21.67 21.15 -3.12
C GLU A 137 -21.02 22.17 -4.04
N LYS A 138 -21.31 22.12 -5.34
CA LYS A 138 -20.87 23.16 -6.28
C LYS A 138 -21.90 24.29 -6.32
N VAL A 139 -21.46 25.53 -6.05
CA VAL A 139 -22.29 26.74 -6.10
C VAL A 139 -21.60 27.76 -7.00
N ALA A 140 -22.19 28.01 -8.18
CA ALA A 140 -21.57 28.81 -9.24
C ALA A 140 -20.16 28.30 -9.61
N SER A 141 -19.12 29.09 -9.35
CA SER A 141 -17.72 28.76 -9.62
C SER A 141 -16.95 28.26 -8.39
N GLU A 142 -17.61 28.08 -7.25
CA GLU A 142 -16.98 27.64 -6.00
C GLU A 142 -17.57 26.32 -5.51
N HIS A 143 -16.82 25.64 -4.64
CA HIS A 143 -17.28 24.49 -3.87
C HIS A 143 -17.50 24.88 -2.41
N ILE A 144 -18.62 24.42 -1.85
CA ILE A 144 -18.94 24.50 -0.43
C ILE A 144 -18.73 23.12 0.18
N VAL A 145 -17.76 23.02 1.08
CA VAL A 145 -17.45 21.80 1.85
C VAL A 145 -18.08 21.95 3.23
N ARG A 146 -19.02 21.07 3.58
CA ARG A 146 -19.78 21.14 4.83
C ARG A 146 -19.29 20.14 5.86
N THR A 147 -19.25 20.57 7.11
CA THR A 147 -19.02 19.75 8.29
C THR A 147 -20.15 19.96 9.29
N ALA A 148 -20.17 19.21 10.39
CA ALA A 148 -21.14 19.40 11.47
C ALA A 148 -21.08 20.80 12.13
N LEU A 149 -19.92 21.47 12.08
CA LEU A 149 -19.66 22.71 12.82
C LEU A 149 -19.45 23.94 11.93
N GLY A 150 -19.46 23.80 10.61
CA GLY A 150 -19.25 24.90 9.69
C GLY A 150 -19.06 24.49 8.24
N GLU A 151 -18.78 25.47 7.39
CA GLU A 151 -18.50 25.28 5.96
C GLU A 151 -17.22 25.99 5.53
N VAL A 152 -16.56 25.43 4.51
CA VAL A 152 -15.42 26.04 3.82
C VAL A 152 -15.80 26.30 2.37
N ARG A 153 -15.46 27.48 1.86
CA ARG A 153 -15.62 27.86 0.44
C ARG A 153 -14.26 27.84 -0.24
N CYS A 154 -14.16 27.19 -1.38
CA CYS A 154 -12.89 26.99 -2.08
C CYS A 154 -13.11 26.82 -3.59
N GLY A 155 -12.07 27.10 -4.38
CA GLY A 155 -12.07 26.85 -5.83
C GLY A 155 -11.79 25.38 -6.19
N ASP A 156 -10.92 24.74 -5.42
CA ASP A 156 -10.52 23.34 -5.62
C ASP A 156 -10.75 22.50 -4.36
N VAL A 157 -11.20 21.26 -4.54
CA VAL A 157 -11.39 20.24 -3.52
C VAL A 157 -10.59 19.00 -3.90
N VAL A 158 -9.77 18.53 -2.97
CA VAL A 158 -9.06 17.25 -3.09
C VAL A 158 -9.68 16.24 -2.14
N VAL A 159 -10.25 15.17 -2.69
CA VAL A 159 -10.83 14.07 -1.91
C VAL A 159 -9.80 12.94 -1.81
N ALA A 160 -9.33 12.70 -0.58
CA ALA A 160 -8.27 11.73 -0.26
C ALA A 160 -8.71 10.75 0.83
N CYS A 161 -9.99 10.37 0.83
CA CYS A 161 -10.60 9.54 1.88
C CYS A 161 -10.38 8.04 1.69
N ASN A 162 -9.93 7.61 0.50
CA ASN A 162 -9.65 6.20 0.17
C ASN A 162 -10.79 5.27 0.63
N GLY A 163 -10.50 4.21 1.41
CA GLY A 163 -11.50 3.24 1.89
C GLY A 163 -12.60 3.81 2.79
N TYR A 164 -12.53 5.10 3.12
CA TYR A 164 -13.45 5.81 4.01
C TYR A 164 -14.33 6.85 3.29
N LEU A 165 -14.43 6.80 1.95
CA LEU A 165 -15.30 7.71 1.17
C LEU A 165 -16.76 7.72 1.64
N ASN A 166 -17.31 6.56 2.03
CA ASN A 166 -18.66 6.40 2.56
C ASN A 166 -19.77 7.15 1.77
N GLY A 167 -19.66 7.20 0.44
CA GLY A 167 -20.62 7.88 -0.42
C GLY A 167 -20.45 9.40 -0.55
N LEU A 168 -19.43 10.02 0.06
CA LEU A 168 -19.10 11.44 -0.09
C LEU A 168 -18.89 11.84 -1.56
N LEU A 169 -18.26 10.94 -2.33
CA LEU A 169 -18.02 11.12 -3.75
C LEU A 169 -18.43 9.87 -4.55
N PRO A 170 -19.73 9.71 -4.91
CA PRO A 170 -20.24 8.49 -5.53
C PRO A 170 -19.56 8.12 -6.86
N SER A 171 -19.06 9.12 -7.59
CA SER A 171 -18.34 8.95 -8.85
C SER A 171 -16.99 8.24 -8.66
N ALA A 172 -16.33 8.40 -7.51
CA ALA A 172 -15.11 7.69 -7.15
C ALA A 172 -15.40 6.37 -6.40
N ASP A 173 -16.36 6.38 -5.45
CA ASP A 173 -16.65 5.26 -4.54
C ASP A 173 -16.99 3.95 -5.26
N ARG A 174 -17.65 4.04 -6.42
CA ARG A 174 -18.04 2.88 -7.25
C ARG A 174 -16.86 2.06 -7.80
N PHE A 175 -15.64 2.58 -7.76
CA PHE A 175 -14.44 1.93 -8.27
C PHE A 175 -13.61 1.23 -7.19
N GLN A 176 -13.90 1.45 -5.90
CA GLN A 176 -12.91 1.22 -4.84
C GLN A 176 -13.51 0.60 -3.56
N MET A 177 -13.01 -0.57 -3.12
CA MET A 177 -13.71 -1.46 -2.20
C MET A 177 -13.01 -1.57 -0.86
N PRO A 178 -13.70 -1.35 0.27
CA PRO A 178 -13.10 -1.50 1.58
C PRO A 178 -12.84 -2.98 1.91
N ILE A 179 -11.61 -3.26 2.32
CA ILE A 179 -11.16 -4.56 2.86
C ILE A 179 -10.40 -4.25 4.13
N ASN A 180 -10.50 -5.12 5.14
CA ASN A 180 -9.72 -4.95 6.35
C ASN A 180 -8.50 -5.86 6.34
N ASN A 181 -7.32 -5.30 6.62
CA ASN A 181 -6.11 -6.04 6.89
C ASN A 181 -5.73 -5.94 8.37
N PHE A 182 -4.90 -6.89 8.82
CA PHE A 182 -4.58 -7.03 10.23
C PHE A 182 -3.09 -7.19 10.46
N MET A 183 -2.61 -6.58 11.54
CA MET A 183 -1.22 -6.63 11.96
C MET A 183 -1.10 -6.79 13.48
N VAL A 184 0.03 -7.34 13.89
CA VAL A 184 0.48 -7.38 15.28
C VAL A 184 1.92 -6.87 15.36
N ALA A 185 2.29 -6.38 16.55
CA ALA A 185 3.67 -6.16 16.91
C ALA A 185 3.99 -6.94 18.19
N THR A 186 5.09 -7.70 18.16
CA THR A 186 5.57 -8.40 19.34
C THR A 186 6.00 -7.42 20.44
N ALA A 187 6.20 -7.92 21.65
CA ALA A 187 7.12 -7.29 22.59
C ALA A 187 8.51 -7.13 21.92
N PRO A 188 9.34 -6.16 22.35
CA PRO A 188 10.70 -6.02 21.84
C PRO A 188 11.45 -7.34 21.94
N LEU A 189 12.04 -7.78 20.84
CA LEU A 189 12.84 -9.00 20.81
C LEU A 189 14.26 -8.69 21.25
N ASP A 190 14.95 -9.68 21.80
CA ASP A 190 16.39 -9.58 22.01
C ASP A 190 17.08 -9.29 20.67
N ALA A 191 18.09 -8.41 20.68
CA ALA A 191 18.80 -8.00 19.47
C ALA A 191 19.37 -9.20 18.68
N ALA A 192 19.80 -10.26 19.39
CA ALA A 192 20.27 -11.50 18.77
C ALA A 192 19.16 -12.31 18.10
N VAL A 193 17.92 -12.24 18.62
CA VAL A 193 16.73 -12.83 17.99
C VAL A 193 16.32 -12.03 16.78
N ALA A 194 16.21 -10.71 16.91
CA ALA A 194 15.86 -9.80 15.82
C ALA A 194 16.80 -9.97 14.61
N LYS A 195 18.12 -9.96 14.85
CA LYS A 195 19.13 -10.17 13.82
C LYS A 195 19.08 -11.58 13.20
N ARG A 196 18.58 -12.59 13.91
CA ARG A 196 18.47 -13.95 13.34
C ARG A 196 17.24 -14.08 12.44
N ILE A 197 16.12 -13.46 12.81
CA ILE A 197 14.87 -13.58 12.05
C ILE A 197 14.78 -12.63 10.85
N ASN A 198 15.57 -11.57 10.84
CA ASN A 198 15.70 -10.63 9.74
C ASN A 198 17.07 -9.95 9.82
N ARG A 199 18.09 -10.63 9.28
CA ARG A 199 19.51 -10.26 9.38
C ARG A 199 19.81 -8.87 8.83
N ASP A 200 19.15 -8.54 7.72
CA ASP A 200 19.45 -7.36 6.92
C ASP A 200 18.43 -6.23 7.16
N ASP A 201 17.48 -6.42 8.09
CA ASP A 201 16.48 -5.42 8.51
C ASP A 201 15.64 -4.84 7.36
N VAL A 202 15.34 -5.70 6.38
CA VAL A 202 14.55 -5.36 5.19
C VAL A 202 13.06 -5.59 5.41
N ALA A 203 12.22 -4.97 4.58
CA ALA A 203 10.83 -5.37 4.48
C ALA A 203 10.74 -6.77 3.88
N VAL A 204 9.79 -7.59 4.32
CA VAL A 204 9.56 -8.91 3.72
C VAL A 204 8.10 -9.03 3.33
N VAL A 205 7.84 -9.54 2.12
CA VAL A 205 6.50 -9.84 1.62
C VAL A 205 6.52 -11.17 0.89
N ASP A 206 5.49 -12.01 1.07
CA ASP A 206 5.43 -13.28 0.37
C ASP A 206 4.47 -13.30 -0.83
N THR A 207 4.56 -14.35 -1.65
CA THR A 207 3.74 -14.50 -2.86
C THR A 207 2.33 -15.03 -2.62
N ARG A 208 1.80 -15.03 -1.38
CA ARG A 208 0.42 -15.47 -1.14
C ARG A 208 -0.56 -14.45 -1.73
N PHE A 209 -1.76 -14.90 -2.10
CA PHE A 209 -2.81 -13.94 -2.47
C PHE A 209 -3.15 -13.04 -1.27
N VAL A 210 -3.32 -13.67 -0.10
CA VAL A 210 -3.34 -12.98 1.20
C VAL A 210 -1.94 -12.98 1.76
N VAL A 211 -1.17 -11.97 1.35
CA VAL A 211 0.25 -11.85 1.69
C VAL A 211 0.47 -11.88 3.20
N ASN A 212 1.50 -12.59 3.63
CA ASN A 212 2.17 -12.20 4.85
C ASN A 212 3.23 -11.16 4.51
N TYR A 213 3.35 -10.16 5.36
CA TYR A 213 4.33 -9.09 5.21
C TYR A 213 4.81 -8.67 6.59
N PHE A 214 6.10 -8.43 6.75
CA PHE A 214 6.67 -8.13 8.04
C PHE A 214 7.99 -7.40 7.93
N HIS A 215 8.35 -6.69 9.00
CA HIS A 215 9.64 -6.05 9.17
C HIS A 215 9.90 -5.83 10.67
N LEU A 216 11.11 -5.39 11.01
CA LEU A 216 11.43 -5.00 12.38
C LEU A 216 11.16 -3.51 12.61
N SER A 217 10.68 -3.15 13.79
CA SER A 217 10.73 -1.77 14.27
C SER A 217 12.15 -1.42 14.77
N ARG A 218 12.44 -0.12 14.92
CA ARG A 218 13.68 0.37 15.56
C ARG A 218 14.03 -0.30 16.88
N ASP A 219 13.04 -0.60 17.72
CA ASP A 219 13.21 -1.25 19.02
C ASP A 219 13.09 -2.78 18.94
N HIS A 220 13.30 -3.37 17.77
CA HIS A 220 13.36 -4.81 17.53
C HIS A 220 12.05 -5.58 17.78
N ARG A 221 10.90 -4.95 17.58
CA ARG A 221 9.62 -5.67 17.53
C ARG A 221 9.46 -6.25 16.14
N LEU A 222 9.00 -7.50 16.05
CA LEU A 222 8.52 -8.03 14.78
C LEU A 222 7.12 -7.46 14.55
N ILE A 223 7.00 -6.59 13.54
CA ILE A 223 5.71 -6.14 13.01
C ILE A 223 5.31 -7.13 11.93
N PHE A 224 4.21 -7.84 12.14
CA PHE A 224 3.76 -8.90 11.25
C PHE A 224 2.32 -8.67 10.82
N GLY A 225 2.11 -8.58 9.52
CA GLY A 225 0.81 -8.48 8.88
C GLY A 225 0.43 -9.78 8.19
N GLY A 226 -0.84 -10.14 8.32
CA GLY A 226 -1.35 -11.34 7.67
C GLY A 226 -2.82 -11.60 7.99
N GLY A 227 -3.55 -12.03 6.98
CA GLY A 227 -4.98 -12.21 7.09
C GLY A 227 -5.75 -10.93 6.82
N GLU A 228 -6.98 -11.12 6.38
CA GLU A 228 -7.87 -10.07 5.91
C GLU A 228 -9.31 -10.51 6.15
N ASN A 229 -10.21 -9.55 6.25
CA ASN A 229 -11.63 -9.82 6.19
C ASN A 229 -12.36 -8.81 5.33
N TYR A 230 -13.56 -9.22 4.95
CA TYR A 230 -14.38 -8.56 3.96
C TYR A 230 -15.74 -8.27 4.55
N THR A 231 -15.70 -7.76 5.77
CA THR A 231 -16.87 -7.31 6.50
C THR A 231 -16.61 -5.87 6.95
N PRO A 232 -17.64 -5.10 7.28
CA PRO A 232 -17.45 -3.76 7.87
C PRO A 232 -16.74 -3.77 9.24
N PHE A 233 -16.57 -4.95 9.86
CA PHE A 233 -16.12 -5.09 11.24
C PHE A 233 -14.76 -5.79 11.33
N PHE A 234 -13.98 -5.42 12.34
CA PHE A 234 -12.76 -6.13 12.69
C PHE A 234 -13.09 -7.40 13.48
N PRO A 235 -12.23 -8.44 13.42
CA PRO A 235 -12.41 -9.64 14.24
C PRO A 235 -12.29 -9.29 15.72
N GLN A 236 -12.92 -10.09 16.59
CA GLN A 236 -12.85 -9.89 18.04
C GLN A 236 -11.43 -9.95 18.61
N SER A 237 -10.54 -10.70 17.94
CA SER A 237 -9.11 -10.72 18.26
C SER A 237 -8.34 -10.80 16.96
N ILE A 238 -7.51 -9.77 16.72
CA ILE A 238 -6.64 -9.68 15.56
C ILE A 238 -5.45 -10.62 15.75
N GLU A 239 -4.93 -10.72 16.97
CA GLU A 239 -3.89 -11.64 17.36
C GLU A 239 -4.24 -13.08 16.97
N ARG A 240 -5.47 -13.55 17.24
CA ARG A 240 -5.90 -14.91 16.84
C ARG A 240 -5.89 -15.14 15.34
N VAL A 241 -6.02 -14.08 14.54
CA VAL A 241 -5.93 -14.15 13.07
C VAL A 241 -4.47 -14.18 12.61
N VAL A 242 -3.62 -13.32 13.19
CA VAL A 242 -2.25 -13.10 12.70
C VAL A 242 -1.25 -14.09 13.31
N ARG A 243 -1.35 -14.40 14.60
CA ARG A 243 -0.38 -15.24 15.34
C ARG A 243 -0.09 -16.59 14.67
N PRO A 244 -1.08 -17.38 14.19
CA PRO A 244 -0.78 -18.65 13.54
C PRO A 244 0.10 -18.53 12.29
N ARG A 245 0.05 -17.38 11.59
CA ARG A 245 0.88 -17.10 10.42
C ARG A 245 2.30 -16.73 10.84
N LEU A 246 2.42 -15.85 11.83
CA LEU A 246 3.71 -15.49 12.43
C LEU A 246 4.43 -16.74 12.93
N GLU A 247 3.78 -17.57 13.73
CA GLU A 247 4.39 -18.78 14.32
C GLU A 247 4.67 -19.87 13.26
N ALA A 248 3.98 -19.85 12.11
CA ALA A 248 4.31 -20.73 10.99
C ALA A 248 5.57 -20.27 10.23
N VAL A 249 5.84 -18.96 10.17
CA VAL A 249 7.10 -18.43 9.62
C VAL A 249 8.24 -18.57 10.63
N TYR A 250 7.96 -18.30 11.90
CA TYR A 250 8.93 -18.30 12.99
C TYR A 250 8.49 -19.22 14.15
N PRO A 251 8.68 -20.54 14.04
CA PRO A 251 8.33 -21.48 15.10
C PRO A 251 9.02 -21.18 16.44
N GLU A 252 10.21 -20.59 16.40
CA GLU A 252 10.95 -20.17 17.61
C GLU A 252 10.29 -19.01 18.37
N LEU A 253 9.42 -18.24 17.73
CA LEU A 253 8.65 -17.15 18.35
C LEU A 253 7.30 -17.63 18.90
N LYS A 254 7.06 -18.94 18.96
CA LYS A 254 5.82 -19.48 19.50
C LYS A 254 5.59 -19.00 20.93
N GLY A 255 4.43 -18.39 21.16
CA GLY A 255 4.07 -17.83 22.47
C GLY A 255 4.78 -16.52 22.81
N VAL A 256 5.50 -15.89 21.87
CA VAL A 256 6.03 -14.53 22.07
C VAL A 256 4.88 -13.59 22.44
N GLY A 257 5.15 -12.67 23.38
CA GLY A 257 4.20 -11.65 23.77
C GLY A 257 3.85 -10.75 22.58
N ILE A 258 2.56 -10.46 22.42
CA ILE A 258 2.06 -9.47 21.46
C ILE A 258 1.66 -8.23 22.28
N GLU A 259 2.28 -7.10 21.98
CA GLU A 259 2.03 -5.85 22.73
C GLU A 259 1.02 -4.97 22.03
N TYR A 260 0.99 -5.03 20.69
CA TYR A 260 0.05 -4.27 19.89
C TYR A 260 -0.62 -5.17 18.84
N GLU A 261 -1.90 -4.94 18.63
CA GLU A 261 -2.69 -5.49 17.53
C GLU A 261 -3.54 -4.38 16.93
N TRP A 262 -3.65 -4.32 15.60
CA TRP A 262 -4.49 -3.33 14.94
C TRP A 262 -4.92 -3.79 13.55
N GLY A 263 -5.99 -3.18 13.07
CA GLY A 263 -6.49 -3.38 11.71
C GLY A 263 -6.59 -2.07 10.96
N GLY A 264 -6.63 -2.15 9.64
CA GLY A 264 -6.80 -1.00 8.76
C GLY A 264 -7.77 -1.33 7.62
N THR A 265 -8.54 -0.34 7.19
CA THR A 265 -9.38 -0.49 6.00
C THR A 265 -8.63 0.06 4.79
N LEU A 266 -8.32 -0.83 3.87
CA LEU A 266 -7.73 -0.50 2.58
C LEU A 266 -8.80 -0.46 1.50
N SER A 267 -8.55 0.31 0.44
CA SER A 267 -9.43 0.35 -0.72
C SER A 267 -8.80 -0.36 -1.90
N VAL A 268 -9.55 -1.30 -2.48
CA VAL A 268 -9.12 -2.11 -3.62
C VAL A 268 -9.95 -1.83 -4.86
N THR A 269 -9.24 -1.64 -5.97
CA THR A 269 -9.82 -1.54 -7.31
C THR A 269 -9.82 -2.90 -8.00
N MET A 270 -10.67 -3.06 -9.03
CA MET A 270 -10.82 -4.33 -9.75
C MET A 270 -9.52 -4.82 -10.41
N ASN A 271 -8.71 -3.89 -10.93
CA ASN A 271 -7.44 -4.18 -11.58
C ASN A 271 -6.22 -3.93 -10.65
N ARG A 272 -6.46 -3.69 -9.35
CA ARG A 272 -5.42 -3.39 -8.35
C ARG A 272 -4.54 -2.15 -8.62
N MET A 273 -4.87 -1.34 -9.61
CA MET A 273 -4.19 -0.07 -9.91
C MET A 273 -4.91 1.09 -9.22
N PRO A 274 -4.19 2.15 -8.79
CA PRO A 274 -4.82 3.31 -8.17
C PRO A 274 -5.79 4.00 -9.14
N LYS A 275 -6.83 4.63 -8.58
CA LYS A 275 -7.87 5.33 -9.32
C LYS A 275 -7.73 6.84 -9.09
N PHE A 276 -7.22 7.50 -10.11
CA PHE A 276 -7.11 8.96 -10.17
C PHE A 276 -8.24 9.50 -11.05
N GLY A 277 -8.67 10.72 -10.77
CA GLY A 277 -9.60 11.41 -11.66
C GLY A 277 -10.14 12.72 -11.11
N ARG A 278 -10.99 13.34 -11.93
CA ARG A 278 -11.80 14.50 -11.58
C ARG A 278 -13.26 14.10 -11.53
N ALA A 279 -13.98 14.56 -10.52
CA ALA A 279 -15.42 14.33 -10.41
C ALA A 279 -16.24 15.46 -11.05
N ASP A 280 -15.70 16.68 -11.00
CA ASP A 280 -16.18 17.90 -11.63
C ASP A 280 -14.97 18.84 -11.80
N ASP A 281 -15.16 19.97 -12.46
CA ASP A 281 -14.20 21.06 -12.49
C ASP A 281 -13.87 21.52 -11.05
N GLY A 282 -12.58 21.51 -10.71
CA GLY A 282 -12.07 21.78 -9.36
C GLY A 282 -12.24 20.64 -8.34
N ILE A 283 -12.74 19.45 -8.68
CA ILE A 283 -12.79 18.31 -7.73
C ILE A 283 -11.88 17.18 -8.18
N TYR A 284 -10.81 16.94 -7.43
CA TYR A 284 -9.79 15.93 -7.69
C TYR A 284 -9.86 14.80 -6.68
N TYR A 285 -9.51 13.59 -7.10
CA TYR A 285 -9.33 12.45 -6.19
C TYR A 285 -8.20 11.54 -6.66
N ALA A 286 -7.55 10.89 -5.69
CA ALA A 286 -6.60 9.81 -5.89
C ALA A 286 -6.81 8.76 -4.79
N GLU A 287 -7.27 7.58 -5.17
CA GLU A 287 -7.77 6.58 -4.23
C GLU A 287 -7.49 5.16 -4.74
N GLY A 288 -7.94 4.14 -4.00
CA GLY A 288 -7.91 2.76 -4.49
C GLY A 288 -6.49 2.20 -4.62
N TYR A 289 -5.57 2.66 -3.78
CA TYR A 289 -4.15 2.29 -3.83
C TYR A 289 -3.85 0.80 -3.62
N SER A 290 -4.87 -0.02 -3.30
CA SER A 290 -4.78 -1.49 -3.33
C SER A 290 -3.60 -2.07 -2.56
N GLY A 291 -3.34 -1.51 -1.37
CA GLY A 291 -2.26 -1.94 -0.46
C GLY A 291 -0.93 -1.18 -0.62
N HIS A 292 -0.76 -0.36 -1.66
CA HIS A 292 0.50 0.34 -1.97
C HIS A 292 0.44 1.86 -1.73
N GLY A 293 -0.35 2.28 -0.75
CA GLY A 293 -0.71 3.68 -0.55
C GLY A 293 0.41 4.58 -0.01
N VAL A 294 1.42 4.04 0.69
CA VAL A 294 2.43 4.87 1.36
C VAL A 294 3.22 5.72 0.36
N ALA A 295 3.84 5.09 -0.64
CA ALA A 295 4.56 5.81 -1.69
C ALA A 295 3.59 6.46 -2.70
N MET A 296 2.59 5.72 -3.17
CA MET A 296 1.71 6.20 -4.25
C MET A 296 0.79 7.36 -3.83
N ALA A 297 0.40 7.48 -2.55
CA ALA A 297 -0.37 8.64 -2.09
C ALA A 297 0.49 9.91 -2.04
N ASN A 298 1.78 9.79 -1.72
CA ASN A 298 2.72 10.90 -1.76
C ASN A 298 2.89 11.45 -3.18
N LEU A 299 3.03 10.55 -4.16
CA LEU A 299 3.02 10.91 -5.57
C LEU A 299 1.67 11.47 -6.01
N GLY A 300 0.56 10.82 -5.62
CA GLY A 300 -0.79 11.27 -5.96
C GLY A 300 -1.08 12.70 -5.52
N GLY A 301 -0.69 13.06 -4.29
CA GLY A 301 -0.80 14.43 -3.80
C GLY A 301 0.06 15.43 -4.61
N ALA A 302 1.28 15.04 -5.00
CA ALA A 302 2.13 15.89 -5.85
C ALA A 302 1.53 16.12 -7.23
N LEU A 303 1.02 15.06 -7.87
CA LEU A 303 0.41 15.14 -9.20
C LEU A 303 -0.89 15.97 -9.19
N ILE A 304 -1.71 15.84 -8.14
CA ILE A 304 -2.89 16.69 -7.98
C ILE A 304 -2.48 18.15 -7.78
N ALA A 305 -1.45 18.42 -6.97
CA ALA A 305 -0.94 19.78 -6.79
C ALA A 305 -0.40 20.38 -8.11
N GLU A 306 0.35 19.60 -8.91
CA GLU A 306 0.79 20.00 -10.25
C GLU A 306 -0.41 20.35 -11.15
N ALA A 307 -1.47 19.54 -11.14
CA ALA A 307 -2.68 19.77 -11.92
C ALA A 307 -3.41 21.06 -11.50
N ILE A 308 -3.56 21.31 -10.19
CA ILE A 308 -4.15 22.55 -9.66
C ILE A 308 -3.31 23.78 -10.07
N LEU A 309 -1.98 23.63 -10.12
CA LEU A 309 -1.05 24.68 -10.56
C LEU A 309 -0.97 24.84 -12.10
N GLY A 310 -1.87 24.21 -12.86
CA GLY A 310 -1.96 24.34 -14.30
C GLY A 310 -0.97 23.47 -15.09
N LYS A 311 -0.41 22.43 -14.48
CA LYS A 311 0.47 21.42 -15.12
C LYS A 311 -0.13 20.01 -14.98
N PRO A 312 -1.25 19.72 -15.66
CA PRO A 312 -2.03 18.51 -15.40
C PRO A 312 -1.47 17.26 -16.09
N GLU A 313 -0.41 17.35 -16.89
CA GLU A 313 -0.03 16.32 -17.86
C GLU A 313 0.21 14.95 -17.20
N ARG A 314 1.00 14.91 -16.12
CA ARG A 314 1.31 13.67 -15.39
C ARG A 314 0.09 13.11 -14.66
N PHE A 315 -0.75 13.97 -14.10
CA PHE A 315 -2.00 13.57 -13.47
C PHE A 315 -2.97 12.97 -14.50
N ASP A 316 -3.15 13.65 -15.64
CA ASP A 316 -4.06 13.26 -16.71
C ASP A 316 -3.65 11.93 -17.34
N GLN A 317 -2.34 11.66 -17.46
CA GLN A 317 -1.82 10.38 -17.91
C GLN A 317 -2.30 9.22 -17.02
N ILE A 318 -2.17 9.33 -15.69
CA ILE A 318 -2.65 8.29 -14.77
C ILE A 318 -4.19 8.24 -14.75
N ALA A 319 -4.86 9.39 -14.80
CA ALA A 319 -6.32 9.47 -14.76
C ALA A 319 -6.99 8.82 -15.99
N GLN A 320 -6.28 8.72 -17.12
CA GLN A 320 -6.73 8.06 -18.35
C GLN A 320 -6.73 6.53 -18.27
N LEU A 321 -6.08 5.93 -17.26
CA LEU A 321 -6.08 4.48 -17.09
C LEU A 321 -7.51 3.96 -16.95
N LYS A 322 -7.91 3.09 -17.89
CA LYS A 322 -9.26 2.51 -17.92
C LYS A 322 -9.47 1.64 -16.69
N GLN A 323 -10.39 2.07 -15.84
CA GLN A 323 -10.78 1.40 -14.61
C GLN A 323 -12.22 0.92 -14.73
N ARG A 324 -12.48 -0.33 -14.37
CA ARG A 324 -13.84 -0.88 -14.36
C ARG A 324 -14.46 -0.62 -12.98
N ALA A 325 -15.65 -0.05 -12.97
CA ALA A 325 -16.45 0.02 -11.75
C ALA A 325 -16.84 -1.40 -11.33
N PHE A 326 -17.06 -1.62 -10.03
CA PHE A 326 -17.52 -2.92 -9.56
C PHE A 326 -18.92 -3.22 -10.12
N PRO A 327 -19.13 -4.43 -10.69
CA PRO A 327 -20.39 -4.77 -11.34
C PRO A 327 -21.55 -4.82 -10.32
N GLY A 328 -22.71 -4.30 -10.74
CA GLY A 328 -23.94 -4.31 -9.94
C GLY A 328 -23.94 -3.35 -8.74
N GLY A 329 -23.08 -2.34 -8.76
CA GLY A 329 -23.10 -1.21 -7.83
C GLY A 329 -22.84 -1.59 -6.37
N ARG A 330 -23.29 -0.75 -5.43
CA ARG A 330 -23.06 -0.94 -3.99
C ARG A 330 -23.55 -2.31 -3.45
N TRP A 331 -24.58 -2.89 -4.09
CA TRP A 331 -25.27 -4.08 -3.60
C TRP A 331 -24.65 -5.41 -4.04
N LEU A 332 -24.16 -5.53 -5.28
CA LEU A 332 -23.59 -6.79 -5.81
C LEU A 332 -22.07 -6.87 -5.73
N ARG A 333 -21.43 -5.77 -5.36
CA ARG A 333 -19.98 -5.70 -5.11
C ARG A 333 -19.49 -6.74 -4.10
N TRP A 334 -20.18 -6.86 -2.96
CA TRP A 334 -19.77 -7.73 -1.85
C TRP A 334 -19.86 -9.23 -2.20
N PRO A 335 -20.97 -9.75 -2.76
CA PRO A 335 -21.06 -11.16 -3.16
C PRO A 335 -20.03 -11.59 -4.21
N GLY A 336 -19.80 -10.78 -5.26
CA GLY A 336 -18.87 -11.13 -6.33
C GLY A 336 -17.43 -11.26 -5.85
N LEU A 337 -17.06 -10.45 -4.86
CA LEU A 337 -15.74 -10.51 -4.24
C LEU A 337 -15.57 -11.72 -3.32
N ILE A 338 -16.57 -12.02 -2.47
CA ILE A 338 -16.57 -13.21 -1.62
C ILE A 338 -16.26 -14.47 -2.44
N ALA A 339 -16.89 -14.60 -3.61
CA ALA A 339 -16.63 -15.69 -4.54
C ALA A 339 -15.17 -15.72 -5.04
N GLY A 340 -14.64 -14.57 -5.50
CA GLY A 340 -13.25 -14.47 -5.97
C GLY A 340 -12.22 -14.84 -4.90
N MET A 341 -12.47 -14.49 -3.64
CA MET A 341 -11.51 -14.73 -2.56
C MET A 341 -11.59 -16.14 -2.00
N LEU A 342 -12.79 -16.72 -1.94
CA LEU A 342 -12.89 -18.15 -1.63
C LEU A 342 -12.12 -18.97 -2.67
N PHE A 343 -12.17 -18.55 -3.93
CA PHE A 343 -11.38 -19.15 -5.01
C PHE A 343 -9.87 -18.98 -4.79
N TYR A 344 -9.37 -17.75 -4.61
CA TYR A 344 -7.92 -17.52 -4.42
C TYR A 344 -7.38 -18.05 -3.08
N SER A 345 -8.15 -17.97 -1.99
CA SER A 345 -7.78 -18.56 -0.70
C SER A 345 -7.69 -20.09 -0.79
N MET A 346 -8.52 -20.72 -1.63
CA MET A 346 -8.41 -22.15 -1.90
C MET A 346 -7.15 -22.47 -2.72
N LEU A 347 -6.81 -21.66 -3.73
CA LEU A 347 -5.57 -21.79 -4.49
C LEU A 347 -4.30 -21.58 -3.64
N ASP A 348 -4.35 -20.69 -2.64
CA ASP A 348 -3.25 -20.52 -1.69
C ASP A 348 -3.03 -21.78 -0.83
N ARG A 349 -4.08 -22.57 -0.55
CA ARG A 349 -4.00 -23.81 0.23
C ARG A 349 -3.53 -25.03 -0.57
N ILE A 350 -3.69 -25.01 -1.90
CA ILE A 350 -3.32 -26.10 -2.83
C ILE A 350 -1.98 -25.80 -3.51
#